data_AF-A0AAE0AZG9-F1
#
_entry.id   AF-A0AAE0AZG9-F1
#
_cell.length_a   1.000
_cell.length_b   1.000
_cell.length_c   1.000
_cell.angle_alpha   90.00
_cell.angle_beta   90.00
_cell.angle_gamma   90.00
#
_symmetry.space_group_name_H-M   'P 1'
#
loop_
_entity.id
_entity.type
_entity.pdbx_description
1 polymer ?
#
loop_
_entity_poly.entity_id
_entity_poly.type
_entity_poly.pdbx_seq_one_letter_code
_entity_poly.pdbx_strand_id
1 'polypeptide(L)'
;MLRMLVSLDSKPSRLSEQSISTLSKYLSGYLIDVVHCIPEDDDDTTESARIQTCCYYILPCFFLFDRSHKRLKFALIVMGSLITESTASPLSQNYIQYAMDRSNRINAMVSTLLLMHKDAKVQKIISLFKVEMVHI
;
A
#
# COMPACT_ATOMS: atom_id res chain seq x y z
N MET A 1 13.80 -2.14 -7.22
CA MET A 1 13.10 -3.27 -7.86
C MET A 1 11.68 -2.95 -8.32
N LEU A 2 10.81 -2.34 -7.50
CA LEU A 2 9.42 -2.01 -7.90
C LEU A 2 9.31 -1.15 -9.17
N ARG A 3 10.19 -0.18 -9.36
CA ARG A 3 10.23 0.62 -10.62
C ARG A 3 10.51 -0.22 -11.86
N MET A 4 11.35 -1.23 -11.75
CA MET A 4 11.60 -2.17 -12.84
C MET A 4 10.35 -3.03 -13.12
N LEU A 5 9.66 -3.47 -12.07
CA LEU A 5 8.38 -4.18 -12.22
C LEU A 5 7.33 -3.28 -12.91
N VAL A 6 7.30 -1.99 -12.57
CA VAL A 6 6.51 -0.99 -13.31
C VAL A 6 7.02 -0.87 -14.77
N SER A 7 8.30 -0.87 -15.07
CA SER A 7 8.72 -0.82 -16.48
C SER A 7 8.30 -2.06 -17.28
N LEU A 8 8.25 -3.23 -16.64
CA LEU A 8 8.00 -4.52 -17.30
C LEU A 8 6.51 -4.90 -17.42
N ASP A 9 5.70 -4.51 -16.43
CA ASP A 9 4.27 -4.83 -16.44
C ASP A 9 3.53 -3.92 -17.44
N SER A 10 2.51 -4.48 -18.10
CA SER A 10 1.73 -3.76 -19.13
C SER A 10 0.48 -3.11 -18.52
N LYS A 11 -0.21 -2.27 -19.30
CA LYS A 11 -1.53 -1.75 -18.98
C LYS A 11 -2.52 -2.17 -20.09
N PRO A 12 -3.51 -3.03 -19.83
CA PRO A 12 -3.77 -3.73 -18.56
C PRO A 12 -2.67 -4.75 -18.23
N SER A 13 -2.52 -5.08 -16.96
CA SER A 13 -1.52 -6.06 -16.52
C SER A 13 -1.76 -7.45 -17.15
N ARG A 14 -0.68 -8.14 -17.51
CA ARG A 14 -0.69 -9.51 -18.03
C ARG A 14 -0.31 -10.57 -16.99
N LEU A 15 -0.12 -10.17 -15.73
CA LEU A 15 0.15 -11.12 -14.65
C LEU A 15 -1.08 -12.00 -14.38
N SER A 16 -0.84 -13.26 -14.01
CA SER A 16 -1.89 -14.17 -13.58
C SER A 16 -2.56 -13.70 -12.29
N GLU A 17 -3.76 -14.20 -11.99
CA GLU A 17 -4.47 -13.85 -10.76
C GLU A 17 -3.68 -14.25 -9.50
N GLN A 18 -2.99 -15.38 -9.54
CA GLN A 18 -2.12 -15.83 -8.45
C GLN A 18 -0.94 -14.86 -8.25
N SER A 19 -0.27 -14.45 -9.33
CA SER A 19 0.82 -13.47 -9.23
C SER A 19 0.32 -12.12 -8.74
N ILE A 20 -0.87 -11.68 -9.17
CA ILE A 20 -1.53 -10.46 -8.69
C ILE A 20 -1.79 -10.56 -7.18
N SER A 21 -2.37 -11.66 -6.71
CA SER A 21 -2.67 -11.88 -5.29
C SER A 21 -1.40 -11.87 -4.44
N THR A 22 -0.39 -12.66 -4.81
CA THR A 22 0.89 -12.74 -4.10
C THR A 22 1.59 -11.39 -4.08
N LEU A 23 1.71 -10.71 -5.23
CA LEU A 23 2.33 -9.39 -5.30
C LEU A 23 1.60 -8.38 -4.42
N SER A 24 0.28 -8.40 -4.38
CA SER A 24 -0.52 -7.46 -3.58
C SER A 24 -0.26 -7.59 -2.08
N LYS A 25 0.03 -8.81 -1.58
CA LYS A 25 0.43 -9.02 -0.18
C LYS A 25 1.76 -8.34 0.13
N TYR A 26 2.77 -8.54 -0.72
CA TYR A 26 4.06 -7.86 -0.58
C TYR A 26 3.96 -6.34 -0.74
N LEU A 27 3.14 -5.85 -1.69
CA LEU A 27 2.92 -4.41 -1.83
C LEU A 27 2.27 -3.80 -0.59
N SER A 28 1.35 -4.53 0.06
CA SER A 28 0.71 -4.06 1.29
C SER A 28 1.72 -3.85 2.40
N GLY A 29 2.54 -4.87 2.65
CA GLY A 29 3.59 -4.81 3.66
C GLY A 29 4.64 -3.74 3.35
N TYR A 30 5.09 -3.66 2.10
CA TYR A 30 6.02 -2.63 1.64
C TYR A 30 5.49 -1.20 1.89
N LEU A 31 4.21 -0.95 1.61
CA LEU A 31 3.61 0.37 1.84
C LEU A 31 3.59 0.73 3.33
N ILE A 32 3.20 -0.22 4.18
CA ILE A 32 3.20 -0.07 5.64
C ILE A 32 4.62 0.23 6.13
N ASP A 33 5.60 -0.54 5.68
CA ASP A 33 7.00 -0.40 6.07
C ASP A 33 7.60 0.94 5.62
N VAL A 34 7.36 1.38 4.38
CA VAL A 34 7.85 2.67 3.90
C VAL A 34 7.32 3.83 4.74
N VAL A 35 6.02 3.82 5.03
CA VAL A 35 5.39 4.89 5.82
C VAL A 35 5.85 4.84 7.27
N HIS A 36 6.11 3.66 7.83
CA HIS A 36 6.61 3.51 9.19
C HIS A 36 8.09 3.89 9.34
N CYS A 37 8.93 3.54 8.36
CA CYS A 37 10.38 3.74 8.43
C CYS A 37 10.83 5.17 8.16
N ILE A 38 9.95 6.04 7.68
CA ILE A 38 10.26 7.44 7.42
C ILE A 38 9.77 8.24 8.63
N PRO A 39 10.66 8.55 9.60
CA PRO A 39 10.28 9.12 10.88
C PRO A 39 9.63 10.51 10.73
N GLU A 40 8.79 10.84 11.71
CA GLU A 40 8.37 12.21 11.97
C GLU A 40 9.52 12.92 12.67
N ASP A 41 10.32 13.68 11.91
CA ASP A 41 11.20 14.68 12.52
C ASP A 41 10.35 15.86 12.99
N ASP A 42 10.68 16.37 14.18
CA ASP A 42 9.94 17.42 14.92
C ASP A 42 10.07 18.83 14.30
N ASP A 43 10.69 18.92 13.11
CA ASP A 43 10.97 20.17 12.40
C ASP A 43 10.09 20.31 11.15
N ASP A 44 9.24 21.34 11.13
CA ASP A 44 8.25 21.63 10.07
C ASP A 44 8.89 21.77 8.68
N THR A 45 10.14 22.24 8.60
CA THR A 45 10.90 22.33 7.34
C THR A 45 11.23 20.97 6.73
N THR A 46 11.26 19.92 7.54
CA THR A 46 11.61 18.55 7.15
C THR A 46 10.38 17.75 6.72
N GLU A 47 9.16 18.21 7.04
CA GLU A 47 7.91 17.52 6.67
C GLU A 47 7.72 17.44 5.15
N SER A 48 8.03 18.50 4.41
CA SER A 48 7.92 18.50 2.95
C SER A 48 8.87 17.49 2.30
N ALA A 49 10.12 17.45 2.76
CA ALA A 49 11.13 16.49 2.30
C ALA A 49 10.74 15.04 2.65
N ARG A 50 10.13 14.84 3.82
CA ARG A 50 9.57 13.56 4.27
C ARG A 50 8.48 13.06 3.33
N ILE A 51 7.46 13.88 3.09
CA ILE A 51 6.34 13.56 2.20
C ILE A 51 6.88 13.23 0.80
N GLN A 52 7.81 14.03 0.30
CA GLN A 52 8.43 13.78 -1.01
C GLN A 52 9.16 12.44 -1.06
N THR A 53 9.90 12.09 -0.01
CA THR A 53 10.59 10.80 0.12
C THR A 53 9.60 9.64 0.18
N CYS A 54 8.56 9.73 1.03
CA CYS A 54 7.47 8.75 1.08
C CYS A 54 6.84 8.55 -0.31
N CYS A 55 6.46 9.65 -0.97
CA CYS A 55 5.88 9.63 -2.31
C CYS A 55 6.81 8.96 -3.32
N TYR A 56 8.12 9.23 -3.28
CA TYR A 56 9.09 8.61 -4.18
C TYR A 56 9.10 7.08 -4.09
N TYR A 57 9.00 6.52 -2.88
CA TYR A 57 8.99 5.07 -2.66
C TYR A 57 7.62 4.43 -2.89
N ILE A 58 6.53 5.13 -2.61
CA ILE A 58 5.15 4.63 -2.73
C ILE A 58 4.64 4.69 -4.17
N LEU A 59 5.05 5.70 -4.95
CA LEU A 59 4.54 5.95 -6.30
C LEU A 59 4.60 4.72 -7.25
N PRO A 60 5.64 3.87 -7.24
CA PRO A 60 5.64 2.64 -8.03
C PRO A 60 4.45 1.71 -7.71
N CYS A 61 4.02 1.62 -6.45
CA CYS A 61 2.84 0.84 -6.08
C CYS A 61 1.57 1.40 -6.74
N PHE A 62 1.44 2.73 -6.81
CA PHE A 62 0.28 3.40 -7.41
C PHE A 62 0.19 3.13 -8.91
N PHE A 63 1.32 3.13 -9.61
CA PHE A 63 1.36 2.71 -11.01
C PHE A 63 0.98 1.23 -11.20
N LEU A 64 1.40 0.35 -10.29
CA LEU A 64 1.00 -1.07 -10.33
C LEU A 64 -0.50 -1.25 -10.07
N PHE A 65 -1.11 -0.42 -9.22
CA PHE A 65 -2.55 -0.43 -8.96
C PHE A 65 -3.36 0.07 -10.16
N ASP A 66 -2.90 1.14 -10.81
CA ASP A 66 -3.52 1.67 -12.04
C ASP A 66 -3.51 0.68 -13.22
N ARG A 67 -2.61 -0.30 -13.20
CA ARG A 67 -2.55 -1.36 -14.23
C ARG A 67 -3.45 -2.55 -13.96
N SER A 68 -3.83 -2.75 -12.70
CA SER A 68 -4.78 -3.78 -12.30
C SER A 68 -5.41 -3.37 -10.98
N HIS A 69 -6.64 -2.88 -11.06
CA HIS A 69 -7.40 -2.44 -9.89
C HIS A 69 -7.55 -3.57 -8.86
N LYS A 70 -7.61 -4.84 -9.33
CA LYS A 70 -7.62 -6.03 -8.46
C LYS A 70 -6.48 -6.00 -7.43
N ARG A 71 -5.29 -5.48 -7.79
CA ARG A 71 -4.15 -5.35 -6.86
C ARG A 71 -4.46 -4.43 -5.70
N LEU A 72 -5.07 -3.27 -5.97
CA LEU A 72 -5.45 -2.34 -4.90
C LEU A 72 -6.51 -2.97 -3.99
N LYS A 73 -7.52 -3.63 -4.57
CA LYS A 73 -8.54 -4.35 -3.80
C LYS A 73 -7.92 -5.39 -2.88
N PHE A 74 -7.04 -6.26 -3.40
CA PHE A 74 -6.34 -7.25 -2.58
C PHE A 74 -5.44 -6.60 -1.53
N ALA A 75 -4.74 -5.51 -1.87
CA ALA A 75 -3.88 -4.83 -0.91
C ALA A 75 -4.68 -4.26 0.27
N LEU A 76 -5.83 -3.65 0.00
CA LEU A 76 -6.74 -3.15 1.02
C LEU A 76 -7.32 -4.28 1.90
N ILE A 77 -7.64 -5.42 1.31
CA ILE A 77 -8.10 -6.61 2.06
C ILE A 77 -7.00 -7.11 3.00
N VAL A 78 -5.76 -7.22 2.50
CA VAL A 78 -4.61 -7.66 3.30
C VAL A 78 -4.37 -6.69 4.44
N MET A 79 -4.35 -5.38 4.15
CA MET A 79 -4.32 -4.34 5.18
C MET A 79 -5.44 -4.55 6.21
N GLY A 80 -6.70 -4.69 5.79
CA GLY A 80 -7.82 -4.94 6.71
C GLY A 80 -7.61 -6.16 7.63
N SER A 81 -7.12 -7.28 7.08
CA SER A 81 -6.84 -8.48 7.88
C SER A 81 -5.76 -8.27 8.95
N LEU A 82 -4.78 -7.42 8.67
CA LEU A 82 -3.70 -7.07 9.60
C LEU A 82 -4.19 -6.25 10.80
N ILE A 83 -5.40 -5.67 10.79
CA ILE A 83 -5.93 -4.90 11.93
C ILE A 83 -6.26 -5.82 13.11
N THR A 84 -6.88 -6.95 12.81
CA THR A 84 -7.34 -7.95 13.79
C THR A 84 -6.29 -8.98 14.14
N GLU A 85 -5.24 -9.07 13.33
CA GLU A 85 -4.24 -10.11 13.44
C GLU A 85 -3.24 -9.87 14.59
N SER A 86 -2.94 -10.91 15.36
CA SER A 86 -1.92 -10.84 16.42
C SER A 86 -0.53 -10.59 15.82
N THR A 87 0.33 -9.89 16.56
CA THR A 87 1.72 -9.57 16.15
C THR A 87 2.57 -10.82 15.90
N ALA A 88 2.20 -11.95 16.53
CA ALA A 88 2.86 -13.24 16.37
C ALA A 88 2.36 -14.07 15.15
N SER A 89 1.46 -13.54 14.33
CA SER A 89 0.97 -14.29 13.17
C SER A 89 2.00 -14.37 12.04
N PRO A 90 2.16 -15.54 11.40
CA PRO A 90 3.07 -15.69 10.26
C PRO A 90 2.69 -14.81 9.06
N LEU A 91 1.43 -14.39 8.90
CA LEU A 91 1.05 -13.47 7.82
C LEU A 91 1.69 -12.09 8.02
N SER A 92 1.56 -11.52 9.22
CA SER A 92 2.24 -10.27 9.62
C SER A 92 3.75 -10.35 9.38
N GLN A 93 4.37 -11.43 9.84
CA GLN A 93 5.83 -11.60 9.81
C GLN A 93 6.42 -11.78 8.41
N ASN A 94 5.62 -12.23 7.44
CA ASN A 94 6.07 -12.48 6.07
C ASN A 94 6.01 -11.24 5.15
N TYR A 95 5.23 -10.22 5.52
CA TYR A 95 5.00 -9.07 4.64
C TYR A 95 5.43 -7.74 5.27
N ILE A 96 5.33 -7.60 6.58
CA ILE A 96 5.71 -6.39 7.31
C ILE A 96 7.00 -6.67 8.05
N GLN A 97 8.02 -5.85 7.84
CA GLN A 97 9.33 -6.04 8.44
C GLN A 97 9.55 -5.10 9.63
N TYR A 98 9.00 -3.88 9.60
CA TYR A 98 9.36 -2.84 10.54
C TYR A 98 8.20 -2.43 11.47
N ALA A 99 6.97 -2.38 10.97
CA ALA A 99 5.80 -2.04 11.76
C ALA A 99 5.20 -3.25 12.51
N MET A 100 6.00 -3.93 13.34
CA MET A 100 5.59 -5.17 14.02
C MET A 100 4.59 -4.94 15.17
N ASP A 101 4.66 -3.78 15.83
CA ASP A 101 3.67 -3.41 16.84
C ASP A 101 2.31 -3.07 16.22
N ARG A 102 1.22 -3.50 16.86
CA ARG A 102 -0.14 -3.34 16.33
C ARG A 102 -0.52 -1.87 16.15
N SER A 103 -0.17 -1.00 17.10
CA SER A 103 -0.49 0.43 17.02
C SER A 103 0.29 1.08 15.88
N ASN A 104 1.59 0.81 15.80
CA ASN A 104 2.45 1.30 14.73
C ASN A 104 1.97 0.84 13.35
N ARG A 105 1.55 -0.42 13.23
CA ARG A 105 0.97 -0.98 12.01
C ARG A 105 -0.30 -0.23 11.61
N ILE A 106 -1.24 -0.04 12.54
CA ILE A 106 -2.49 0.68 12.27
C ILE A 106 -2.20 2.12 11.85
N ASN A 107 -1.30 2.83 12.54
CA ASN A 107 -0.92 4.21 12.20
C ASN A 107 -0.28 4.30 10.80
N ALA A 108 0.62 3.38 10.47
CA ALA A 108 1.24 3.31 9.14
C ALA A 108 0.22 3.01 8.05
N MET A 109 -0.77 2.16 8.32
CA MET A 109 -1.87 1.88 7.40
C MET A 109 -2.77 3.09 7.17
N VAL A 110 -3.17 3.79 8.24
CA VAL A 110 -3.96 5.03 8.13
C VAL A 110 -3.22 6.07 7.31
N SER A 111 -1.93 6.26 7.59
CA SER A 111 -1.06 7.19 6.86
C SER A 111 -0.90 6.78 5.39
N THR A 112 -0.76 5.49 5.10
CA THR A 112 -0.76 4.94 3.73
C THR A 112 -2.06 5.27 2.99
N LEU A 113 -3.21 5.05 3.62
CA LEU A 113 -4.51 5.34 3.03
C LEU A 113 -4.71 6.84 2.77
N LEU A 114 -4.22 7.70 3.66
CA LEU A 114 -4.24 9.15 3.48
C LEU A 114 -3.40 9.57 2.26
N LEU A 115 -2.21 8.98 2.09
CA LEU A 115 -1.35 9.23 0.93
C LEU A 115 -2.02 8.73 -0.37
N MET A 116 -2.67 7.56 -0.35
CA MET A 116 -3.45 7.05 -1.49
C MET A 116 -4.58 7.99 -1.87
N HIS A 117 -5.29 8.54 -0.89
CA HIS A 117 -6.41 9.45 -1.13
C HIS A 117 -5.97 10.78 -1.75
N LYS A 118 -4.73 11.21 -1.51
CA LYS A 118 -4.13 12.41 -2.12
C LYS A 118 -3.72 12.20 -3.59
N ASP A 119 -3.54 10.95 -4.04
CA ASP A 119 -3.21 10.65 -5.43
C ASP A 119 -4.47 10.49 -6.29
N ALA A 120 -4.63 11.33 -7.31
CA ALA A 120 -5.83 11.37 -8.14
C ALA A 120 -6.11 10.04 -8.88
N LYS A 121 -5.08 9.29 -9.28
CA LYS A 121 -5.27 8.01 -9.97
C LYS A 121 -5.77 6.96 -9.00
N VAL A 122 -5.10 6.82 -7.85
CA VAL A 122 -5.50 5.85 -6.82
C VAL A 122 -6.87 6.20 -6.24
N GLN A 123 -7.13 7.48 -5.98
CA GLN A 123 -8.45 7.95 -5.50
C GLN A 123 -9.58 7.56 -6.47
N LYS A 124 -9.35 7.69 -7.78
CA LYS A 124 -10.32 7.26 -8.80
C LYS A 124 -10.58 5.75 -8.72
N ILE A 125 -9.53 4.94 -8.55
CA ILE A 125 -9.65 3.48 -8.41
C ILE A 125 -10.41 3.11 -7.13
N ILE A 126 -10.08 3.73 -5.99
CA ILE A 126 -10.78 3.54 -4.71
C ILE A 126 -12.27 3.88 -4.85
N SER A 127 -12.59 4.95 -5.57
CA SER A 127 -13.97 5.37 -5.80
C SER A 127 -14.77 4.35 -6.60
N LEU A 128 -14.14 3.62 -7.54
CA LEU A 128 -14.79 2.52 -8.26
C LEU A 128 -15.23 1.40 -7.30
N PHE A 129 -14.45 1.11 -6.25
CA PHE A 129 -14.80 0.08 -5.28
C PHE A 129 -15.90 0.50 -4.29
N LYS A 130 -16.04 1.81 -4.00
CA LYS A 130 -17.13 2.30 -3.15
C LYS A 130 -18.50 1.98 -3.75
N VAL A 131 -18.62 2.02 -5.08
CA VAL A 131 -19.88 1.70 -5.79
C VAL A 131 -20.23 0.21 -5.66
N GLU A 132 -19.23 -0.69 -5.60
CA GLU A 132 -19.47 -2.13 -5.36
C GLU A 132 -19.98 -2.43 -3.94
N MET A 133 -19.67 -1.59 -2.95
CA MET A 133 -20.08 -1.80 -1.55
C MET A 133 -21.50 -1.30 -1.22
N VAL A 134 -22.13 -0.52 -2.10
CA VAL A 134 -23.51 -0.03 -1.91
C VAL A 134 -24.56 -1.05 -2.38
N HIS A 135 -24.12 -2.14 -3.02
CA HIS A 135 -24.98 -3.21 -3.53
C HIS A 135 -24.87 -4.54 -2.76
N ILE A 136 -24.28 -4.52 -1.56
CA ILE A 136 -24.33 -5.62 -0.57
C ILE A 136 -25.26 -5.18 0.55
#